data_AF-A0A7Y5U233-F1
#
_entry.id   AF-A0A7Y5U233-F1
#
_cell.length_a   1.000
_cell.length_b   1.000
_cell.length_c   1.000
_cell.angle_alpha   90.00
_cell.angle_beta   90.00
_cell.angle_gamma   90.00
#
_symmetry.space_group_name_H-M   'P 1'
#
loop_
_entity.id
_entity.type
_entity.pdbx_description
1 polymer ?
#
loop_
_entity_poly.entity_id
_entity_poly.type
_entity_poly.pdbx_seq_one_letter_code
_entity_poly.pdbx_strand_id
1 'polypeptide(L)' 'TAGGLIFYGQPNGGFAAVDQRTGRPLWHFPTNIRMKASPMTFAVAGQQYVAVAAGPNILCFGLP' A
#
# COMPACT_ATOMS: atom_id res chain seq x y z
N THR A 1 9.05 5.10 -0.17
CA THR A 1 9.65 4.86 1.17
C THR A 1 11.16 4.84 1.01
N ALA A 2 11.95 4.81 2.09
CA ALA A 2 13.41 4.67 1.97
C ALA A 2 13.83 3.33 1.33
N GLY A 3 12.98 2.30 1.40
CA GLY A 3 13.21 0.98 0.82
C GLY A 3 12.93 0.85 -0.68
N GLY A 4 12.78 1.95 -1.42
CA GLY A 4 12.64 1.87 -2.88
C GLY A 4 11.22 1.66 -3.41
N LEU A 5 10.19 1.75 -2.56
CA LEU A 5 8.80 1.41 -2.92
C LEU A 5 7.87 2.63 -2.92
N ILE A 6 6.95 2.68 -3.88
CA ILE A 6 5.79 3.58 -3.88
C ILE A 6 4.53 2.74 -3.65
N PHE A 7 3.71 3.12 -2.67
CA PHE A 7 2.41 2.53 -2.40
C PHE A 7 1.30 3.49 -2.80
N TYR A 8 0.27 3.00 -3.49
CA TYR A 8 -0.86 3.82 -3.92
C TYR A 8 -2.13 3.01 -4.16
N GLY A 9 -3.27 3.69 -4.06
CA GLY A 9 -4.56 3.15 -4.49
C GLY A 9 -4.73 3.30 -6.01
N GLN A 10 -5.20 2.25 -6.66
CA GLN A 10 -5.42 2.21 -8.10
C GLN A 10 -6.86 2.61 -8.45
N PRO A 11 -7.10 3.25 -9.61
CA PRO A 11 -8.44 3.67 -10.03
C PRO A 11 -9.46 2.52 -10.17
N ASN A 12 -8.99 1.30 -10.40
CA ASN A 12 -9.79 0.07 -10.50
C ASN A 12 -10.10 -0.58 -9.13
N GLY A 13 -9.74 0.06 -8.01
CA GLY A 13 -9.97 -0.44 -6.66
C GLY A 13 -8.90 -1.40 -6.13
N GLY A 14 -7.72 -1.43 -6.74
CA GLY A 14 -6.55 -2.13 -6.22
C GLY A 14 -5.75 -1.28 -5.22
N PHE A 15 -4.96 -1.94 -4.37
CA PHE A 15 -3.85 -1.35 -3.64
C PHE A 15 -2.55 -1.97 -4.17
N ALA A 16 -1.56 -1.15 -4.52
CA ALA A 16 -0.38 -1.64 -5.24
C ALA A 16 0.92 -1.05 -4.71
N ALA A 17 2.00 -1.78 -4.98
CA ALA A 17 3.37 -1.35 -4.78
C ALA A 17 4.13 -1.39 -6.12
N VAL A 18 4.87 -0.32 -6.42
CA VAL A 18 5.75 -0.23 -7.59
C VAL A 18 7.17 0.12 -7.16
N ASP A 19 8.14 -0.26 -7.99
CA ASP A 19 9.52 0.21 -7.87
C ASP A 19 9.58 1.74 -8.07
N GLN A 20 10.22 2.45 -7.14
CA GLN A 20 10.20 3.92 -7.13
C GLN A 20 10.91 4.57 -8.32
N ARG A 21 11.85 3.86 -8.95
CA ARG A 21 12.69 4.40 -10.03
C ARG A 21 12.07 4.16 -11.39
N THR A 22 11.47 2.99 -11.57
CA THR A 22 10.98 2.51 -12.86
C THR A 22 9.46 2.54 -12.98
N GLY A 23 8.74 2.62 -11.85
CA GLY A 23 7.28 2.46 -11.81
C GLY A 23 6.82 1.03 -12.10
N ARG A 24 7.73 0.05 -12.20
CA ARG A 24 7.37 -1.34 -12.48
C ARG A 24 6.51 -1.90 -11.36
N PRO A 25 5.35 -2.52 -11.66
CA PRO A 25 4.54 -3.21 -10.66
C PRO A 25 5.34 -4.32 -9.98
N LEU A 26 5.28 -4.35 -8.65
CA LEU A 26 5.92 -5.38 -7.83
C LEU A 26 4.88 -6.21 -7.07
N TRP A 27 3.77 -5.59 -6.68
CA TRP A 27 2.71 -6.25 -5.92
C TRP A 27 1.38 -5.52 -6.07
N HIS A 28 0.29 -6.27 -5.92
CA HIS A 28 -1.08 -5.78 -5.97
C HIS A 28 -2.00 -6.61 -5.08
N PHE A 29 -2.97 -5.95 -4.46
CA PHE A 29 -4.08 -6.55 -3.75
C PHE A 29 -5.42 -5.92 -4.17
N PRO A 30 -6.40 -6.71 -4.62
CA PRO A 30 -7.70 -6.18 -4.99
C PRO A 30 -8.48 -5.82 -3.71
N THR A 31 -8.73 -4.53 -3.49
CA THR A 31 -9.58 -4.09 -2.38
C THR A 31 -11.06 -4.07 -2.78
N ASN A 32 -11.35 -4.08 -4.09
CA ASN A 32 -12.69 -3.89 -4.68
C ASN A 32 -13.39 -2.60 -4.21
N ILE A 33 -12.63 -1.62 -3.72
CA ILE A 33 -13.13 -0.34 -3.22
C ILE A 33 -12.35 0.78 -3.86
N ARG A 34 -13.05 1.84 -4.30
CA ARG A 34 -12.40 3.08 -4.73
C ARG A 34 -11.83 3.80 -3.52
N MET A 35 -10.53 3.65 -3.32
CA MET A 35 -9.80 4.27 -2.20
C MET A 35 -9.75 5.80 -2.37
N LYS A 36 -10.01 6.52 -1.27
CA LYS A 36 -9.93 7.99 -1.20
C LYS A 36 -8.82 8.50 -0.30
N ALA A 37 -8.38 7.67 0.65
CA ALA A 37 -7.31 8.01 1.57
C ALA A 37 -5.95 7.59 1.00
N SER A 38 -4.92 8.37 1.30
CA SER A 38 -3.53 7.99 1.03
C SER A 38 -3.10 6.86 1.98
N PRO A 39 -2.25 5.93 1.52
CA PRO A 39 -1.63 4.94 2.40
C PRO A 39 -0.64 5.61 3.35
N MET A 40 -0.41 4.99 4.51
CA MET A 40 0.60 5.38 5.48
C MET A 40 1.46 4.19 5.90
N THR A 41 2.63 4.44 6.46
CA THR A 41 3.51 3.41 7.02
C THR A 41 3.81 3.70 8.49
N PHE A 42 3.99 2.63 9.26
CA PHE A 42 4.34 2.68 10.69
C PHE A 42 5.12 1.41 11.06
N ALA A 43 5.70 1.36 12.26
CA ALA A 43 6.41 0.20 12.77
C ALA A 43 5.90 -0.18 14.17
N VAL A 44 5.83 -1.48 14.44
CA VAL A 44 5.47 -2.06 15.75
C VAL A 44 6.45 -3.18 16.05
N ALA A 45 7.10 -3.13 17.22
CA ALA A 45 8.08 -4.13 17.64
C ALA A 45 9.16 -4.45 16.58
N GLY A 46 9.62 -3.41 15.86
CA GLY A 46 10.65 -3.55 14.81
C GLY A 46 10.12 -3.99 13.44
N GLN A 47 8.86 -4.44 13.35
CA GLN A 47 8.24 -4.82 12.09
C GLN A 47 7.58 -3.60 11.43
N GLN A 48 7.91 -3.33 10.15
CA GLN A 48 7.29 -2.27 9.38
C GLN A 48 6.00 -2.75 8.71
N TYR A 49 5.01 -1.86 8.67
CA TYR A 49 3.71 -2.08 8.05
C TYR A 49 3.35 -0.93 7.11
N VAL A 50 2.50 -1.24 6.12
CA VAL A 50 1.76 -0.26 5.34
C VAL A 50 0.26 -0.47 5.57
N ALA A 51 -0.46 0.61 5.83
CA ALA A 51 -1.89 0.58 6.05
C ALA A 51 -2.64 1.59 5.18
N VAL A 52 -3.88 1.24 4.87
CA VAL A 52 -4.77 2.11 4.11
C VAL A 52 -6.24 1.88 4.43
N ALA A 53 -7.01 2.96 4.41
CA ALA A 53 -8.46 2.88 4.56
C ALA A 53 -9.12 2.45 3.24
N ALA A 54 -9.83 1.32 3.29
CA ALA A 54 -10.62 0.76 2.20
C ALA A 54 -12.09 0.70 2.64
N GLY A 55 -12.81 1.82 2.42
CA GLY A 55 -14.18 1.97 2.89
C GLY A 55 -14.25 1.94 4.42
N PRO A 56 -15.03 1.04 5.04
CA PRO A 56 -15.13 0.92 6.50
C PRO A 56 -13.95 0.16 7.13
N ASN A 57 -13.08 -0.45 6.34
CA ASN A 57 -12.01 -1.30 6.82
C ASN A 57 -10.64 -0.62 6.75
N ILE A 58 -9.75 -0.95 7.68
CA ILE A 58 -8.32 -0.65 7.58
C ILE A 58 -7.59 -1.94 7.20
N LEU A 59 -6.95 -1.94 6.04
CA LEU A 59 -6.07 -3.03 5.61
C LEU A 59 -4.65 -2.72 6.06
N CYS A 60 -3.95 -3.72 6.58
CA CYS A 60 -2.57 -3.62 7.06
C CYS A 60 -1.73 -4.77 6.48
N PHE A 61 -0.59 -4.44 5.88
CA PHE A 61 0.32 -5.39 5.25
C PHE A 61 1.71 -5.25 5.88
N GLY A 62 2.26 -6.36 6.37
CA GLY A 62 3.64 -6.42 6.86
C GLY A 62 4.63 -6.39 5.69
N LEU A 63 5.69 -5.60 5.83
CA LEU A 63 6.80 -5.59 4.88
C LEU A 63 7.85 -6.65 5.26
N PRO A 64 8.55 -7.27 4.30
CA PRO A 64 9.66 -8.17 4.59
C PRO A 64 10.83 -7.43 5.25
#